data_AF-A0A957JLW5-F1
#
_entry.id   AF-A0A957JLW5-F1
#
_cell.length_a   1.000
_cell.length_b   1.000
_cell.length_c   1.000
_cell.angle_alpha   90.00
_cell.angle_beta   90.00
_cell.angle_gamma   90.00
#
_symmetry.space_group_name_H-M   'P 1'
#
loop_
_entity.id
_entity.type
_entity.pdbx_description
1 polymer ?
#
loop_
_entity_poly.entity_id
_entity_poly.type
_entity_poly.pdbx_seq_one_letter_code
_entity_poly.pdbx_strand_id
1 'polypeptide(L)'
;MNDNALVKAIAAALETHSDGLVEREIRQAVLQATGLRRRPPEIRQTLEANRGVFVGPLANGRWRLKVVIETEEIVSNASDAEQIRQERGRVVTPLLAHLPQLSAFIAFDLETTGINPERDQIIQISAVRMVDGQPTALPIGNGEWLTAIFNEYVRLEGRELPYGLKVKLGFTDHPEWEETLQQADSLREVLHRFRLWAGQMPLVAHNARFDHSFLQQAAATIDWYIAETALVDTMELACLARPDLDSFRLEALAKIFGIAAGESGGAEVEAWAKEQGVVAFSWTGFHNAVVDVLVLAALLPRLLSACGQRFTQQPGLAWLLHVLLPHLATQLGVPPTEDVDDVAGLIKQLVTMVPVTAVPPLTPPYPLRQHGFGSSLQRWFPAKA
;
A
#
# COMPACT_ATOMS: atom_id res chain seq x y z
N MET A 1 -26.71 -31.97 -13.44
CA MET A 1 -26.37 -31.51 -12.06
C MET A 1 -24.86 -31.46 -11.78
N ASN A 2 -23.95 -31.84 -12.71
CA ASN A 2 -22.50 -31.97 -12.43
C ASN A 2 -21.59 -30.89 -13.06
N ASP A 3 -22.09 -30.08 -14.00
CA ASP A 3 -21.26 -29.08 -14.70
C ASP A 3 -20.94 -27.86 -13.83
N ASN A 4 -21.93 -27.34 -13.08
CA ASN A 4 -21.73 -26.13 -12.26
C ASN A 4 -20.69 -26.36 -11.14
N ALA A 5 -20.65 -27.55 -10.54
CA ALA A 5 -19.64 -27.90 -9.54
C ALA A 5 -18.22 -27.98 -10.14
N LEU A 6 -18.09 -28.51 -11.36
CA LEU A 6 -16.80 -28.59 -12.05
C LEU A 6 -16.32 -27.20 -12.51
N VAL A 7 -17.22 -26.36 -13.01
CA VAL A 7 -16.92 -24.96 -13.35
C VAL A 7 -16.39 -24.21 -12.12
N LYS A 8 -17.07 -24.32 -10.97
CA LYS A 8 -16.60 -23.69 -9.71
C LYS A 8 -15.24 -24.21 -9.25
N ALA A 9 -15.01 -25.53 -9.35
CA ALA A 9 -13.73 -26.11 -8.95
C ALA A 9 -12.57 -25.68 -9.87
N ILE A 10 -12.83 -25.56 -11.18
CA ILE A 10 -11.84 -25.05 -12.14
C ILE A 10 -11.58 -23.56 -11.90
N ALA A 11 -12.62 -22.77 -11.62
CA ALA A 11 -12.47 -21.35 -11.30
C ALA A 11 -11.60 -21.13 -10.06
N ALA A 12 -11.87 -21.83 -8.96
CA ALA A 12 -11.05 -21.76 -7.74
C ALA A 12 -9.58 -22.17 -7.96
N ALA A 13 -9.34 -23.18 -8.82
CA ALA A 13 -7.98 -23.57 -9.19
C ALA A 13 -7.24 -22.47 -9.96
N LEU A 14 -7.95 -21.73 -10.81
CA LEU A 14 -7.39 -20.64 -11.61
C LEU A 14 -7.30 -19.31 -10.84
N GLU A 15 -8.13 -19.08 -9.82
CA GLU A 15 -8.06 -17.92 -8.91
C GLU A 15 -6.72 -17.84 -8.18
N THR A 16 -6.19 -18.99 -7.76
CA THR A 16 -4.91 -19.09 -7.03
C THR A 16 -3.67 -19.03 -7.94
N HIS A 17 -3.86 -18.93 -9.26
CA HIS A 17 -2.78 -18.97 -10.25
C HIS A 17 -3.00 -17.90 -11.33
N SER A 18 -2.60 -16.66 -11.01
CA SER A 18 -2.78 -15.48 -11.86
C SER A 18 -2.25 -15.68 -13.29
N ASP A 19 -1.11 -16.36 -13.48
CA ASP A 19 -0.53 -16.67 -14.81
C ASP A 19 -1.28 -17.77 -15.60
N GLY A 20 -2.30 -18.38 -14.98
CA GLY A 20 -3.09 -19.48 -15.53
C GLY A 20 -2.44 -20.85 -15.38
N LEU A 21 -3.19 -21.89 -15.70
CA LEU A 21 -2.78 -23.29 -15.59
C LEU A 21 -3.00 -24.04 -16.91
N VAL A 22 -2.17 -25.04 -17.21
CA VAL A 22 -2.49 -25.99 -18.30
C VAL A 22 -3.51 -27.03 -17.85
N GLU A 23 -4.22 -27.67 -18.78
CA GLU A 23 -5.31 -28.63 -18.48
C GLU A 23 -4.90 -29.73 -17.47
N ARG A 24 -3.64 -30.18 -17.54
CA ARG A 24 -3.09 -31.18 -16.60
C ARG A 24 -3.03 -30.66 -15.17
N GLU A 25 -2.60 -29.42 -14.99
CA GLU A 25 -2.47 -28.75 -13.69
C GLU A 25 -3.86 -28.45 -13.12
N ILE A 26 -4.79 -27.96 -13.95
CA ILE A 26 -6.20 -27.74 -13.57
C ILE A 26 -6.82 -29.04 -13.05
N ARG A 27 -6.64 -30.13 -13.80
CA ARG A 27 -7.15 -31.45 -13.39
C ARG A 27 -6.59 -31.90 -12.05
N GLN A 28 -5.30 -31.65 -11.80
CA GLN A 28 -4.66 -32.01 -10.55
C GLN A 28 -5.17 -31.16 -9.38
N ALA A 29 -5.31 -29.84 -9.58
CA ALA A 29 -5.84 -28.91 -8.61
C ALA A 29 -7.30 -29.24 -8.24
N VAL A 30 -8.16 -29.50 -9.24
CA VAL A 30 -9.56 -29.92 -9.03
C VAL A 30 -9.64 -31.22 -8.22
N LEU A 31 -8.79 -32.21 -8.56
CA LEU A 31 -8.75 -33.48 -7.83
C LEU A 31 -8.31 -33.29 -6.38
N GLN A 32 -7.29 -32.46 -6.14
CA GLN A 32 -6.79 -32.18 -4.79
C GLN A 32 -7.81 -31.42 -3.94
N ALA A 33 -8.48 -30.43 -4.51
CA ALA A 33 -9.41 -29.56 -3.78
C ALA A 33 -10.77 -30.23 -3.50
N THR A 34 -11.26 -31.07 -4.42
CA THR A 34 -12.65 -31.56 -4.36
C THR A 34 -12.78 -33.07 -4.32
N GLY A 35 -11.69 -33.81 -4.54
CA GLY A 35 -11.74 -35.26 -4.77
C GLY A 35 -12.39 -35.67 -6.09
N LEU A 36 -12.87 -34.72 -6.91
CA LEU A 36 -13.53 -35.01 -8.18
C LEU A 36 -12.51 -35.47 -9.23
N ARG A 37 -12.59 -36.75 -9.59
CA ARG A 37 -11.83 -37.28 -10.73
C ARG A 37 -12.54 -36.91 -12.04
N ARG A 38 -11.77 -36.28 -12.93
CA ARG A 38 -12.17 -35.96 -14.31
C ARG A 38 -11.08 -36.35 -15.30
N ARG A 39 -11.51 -36.71 -16.50
CA ARG A 39 -10.63 -37.01 -17.63
C ARG A 39 -10.22 -35.70 -18.32
N PRO A 40 -9.03 -35.63 -18.95
CA PRO A 40 -8.60 -34.42 -19.67
C PRO A 40 -9.62 -33.87 -20.69
N PRO A 41 -10.31 -34.71 -21.49
CA PRO A 41 -11.36 -34.22 -22.39
C PRO A 41 -12.54 -33.55 -21.69
N GLU A 42 -12.87 -33.98 -20.48
CA GLU A 42 -13.98 -33.40 -19.68
C GLU A 42 -13.60 -32.02 -19.16
N ILE A 43 -12.36 -31.83 -18.69
CA ILE A 43 -11.83 -30.51 -18.30
C ILE A 43 -11.85 -29.57 -19.51
N ARG A 44 -11.33 -30.02 -20.66
CA ARG A 44 -11.33 -29.22 -21.89
C ARG A 44 -12.74 -28.85 -22.33
N GLN A 45 -13.66 -29.81 -22.36
CA GLN A 45 -15.05 -29.58 -22.75
C GLN A 45 -15.73 -28.57 -21.81
N THR A 46 -15.49 -28.64 -20.50
CA THR A 46 -16.02 -27.66 -19.54
C THR A 46 -15.42 -26.26 -19.75
N LEU A 47 -14.11 -26.16 -19.97
CA LEU A 47 -13.43 -24.89 -20.27
C LEU A 47 -13.97 -24.26 -21.58
N GLU A 48 -14.12 -25.07 -22.63
CA GLU A 48 -14.61 -24.64 -23.95
C GLU A 48 -16.11 -24.31 -23.96
N ALA A 49 -16.93 -25.00 -23.15
CA ALA A 49 -18.37 -24.72 -23.05
C ALA A 49 -18.68 -23.47 -22.21
N ASN A 50 -17.73 -22.99 -21.38
CA ASN A 50 -17.93 -21.88 -20.45
C ASN A 50 -17.01 -20.68 -20.78
N ARG A 51 -17.00 -20.26 -22.05
CA ARG A 51 -16.23 -19.09 -22.55
C ARG A 51 -16.60 -17.74 -21.91
N GLY A 52 -17.75 -17.68 -21.22
CA GLY A 52 -18.12 -16.54 -20.39
C GLY A 52 -17.36 -16.46 -19.08
N VAL A 53 -16.66 -17.53 -18.67
CA VAL A 53 -15.95 -17.63 -17.39
C VAL A 53 -14.45 -17.89 -17.59
N PHE A 54 -14.07 -18.63 -18.64
CA PHE A 54 -12.68 -19.02 -18.92
C PHE A 54 -12.18 -18.52 -20.27
N VAL A 55 -10.88 -18.20 -20.33
CA VAL A 55 -10.18 -17.79 -21.53
C VAL A 55 -8.97 -18.70 -21.75
N GLY A 56 -8.81 -19.19 -22.98
CA GLY A 56 -7.74 -20.10 -23.38
C GLY A 56 -8.14 -21.08 -24.49
N PRO A 57 -7.28 -22.04 -24.86
CA PRO A 57 -5.88 -22.07 -24.47
C PRO A 57 -5.15 -20.87 -25.06
N LEU A 58 -4.31 -20.22 -24.26
CA LEU A 58 -3.40 -19.16 -24.69
C LEU A 58 -2.22 -19.76 -25.47
N ALA A 59 -1.33 -18.92 -26.02
CA ALA A 59 -0.19 -19.36 -26.86
C ALA A 59 0.75 -20.39 -26.16
N ASN A 60 0.73 -20.46 -24.83
CA ASN A 60 1.49 -21.42 -24.02
C ASN A 60 0.64 -22.61 -23.51
N GLY A 61 -0.59 -22.78 -24.00
CA GLY A 61 -1.51 -23.84 -23.61
C GLY A 61 -2.21 -23.63 -22.26
N ARG A 62 -2.06 -22.46 -21.63
CA ARG A 62 -2.69 -22.15 -20.35
C ARG A 62 -4.12 -21.64 -20.52
N TRP A 63 -4.93 -21.85 -19.48
CA TRP A 63 -6.24 -21.26 -19.31
C TRP A 63 -6.21 -20.31 -18.13
N ARG A 64 -6.97 -19.22 -18.24
CA ARG A 64 -7.14 -18.19 -17.21
C ARG A 64 -8.62 -17.89 -17.02
N LEU A 65 -8.94 -17.26 -15.89
CA LEU A 65 -10.27 -16.72 -15.68
C LEU A 65 -10.48 -15.47 -16.54
N LYS A 66 -11.66 -15.41 -17.17
CA LYS A 66 -12.07 -14.26 -17.98
C LYS A 66 -12.09 -12.99 -17.15
N VAL A 67 -12.59 -13.07 -15.92
CA VAL A 67 -12.55 -11.95 -14.96
C VAL A 67 -11.12 -11.47 -14.67
N VAL A 68 -10.14 -12.37 -14.57
CA VAL A 68 -8.74 -11.98 -14.29
C VAL A 68 -8.16 -11.21 -15.47
N ILE A 69 -8.42 -11.66 -16.70
CA ILE A 69 -7.99 -10.96 -17.92
C ILE A 69 -8.77 -9.65 -18.11
N GLU A 70 -10.08 -9.65 -17.91
CA GLU A 70 -10.89 -8.44 -17.99
C GLU A 70 -10.50 -7.43 -16.91
N THR A 71 -10.03 -7.88 -15.75
CA THR A 71 -9.48 -6.99 -14.71
C THR A 71 -8.14 -6.42 -15.15
N GLU A 72 -7.26 -7.22 -15.75
CA GLU A 72 -6.04 -6.71 -16.38
C GLU A 72 -6.36 -5.71 -17.51
N GLU A 73 -7.40 -5.98 -18.33
CA GLU A 73 -7.85 -5.11 -19.42
C GLU A 73 -8.58 -3.85 -18.94
N ILE A 74 -9.33 -3.90 -17.84
CA ILE A 74 -9.97 -2.72 -17.20
C ILE A 74 -8.92 -1.83 -16.54
N VAL A 75 -7.89 -2.42 -15.94
CA VAL A 75 -6.69 -1.70 -15.45
C VAL A 75 -5.85 -1.21 -16.62
N SER A 76 -5.97 -1.82 -17.81
CA SER A 76 -5.26 -1.47 -19.03
C SER A 76 -6.20 -1.04 -20.17
N ASN A 77 -7.09 -0.05 -19.97
CA ASN A 77 -7.61 0.61 -21.18
C ASN A 77 -6.40 1.13 -21.97
N ALA A 78 -6.47 1.09 -23.29
CA ALA A 78 -5.35 1.54 -24.13
C ALA A 78 -4.91 2.97 -23.76
N SER A 79 -5.84 3.83 -23.30
CA SER A 79 -5.54 5.16 -22.74
C SER A 79 -4.72 5.11 -21.46
N ASP A 80 -5.00 4.17 -20.57
CA ASP A 80 -4.42 4.09 -19.24
C ASP A 80 -3.04 3.43 -19.28
N ALA A 81 -2.92 2.37 -20.06
CA ALA A 81 -1.64 1.73 -20.34
C ALA A 81 -0.69 2.69 -21.09
N GLU A 82 -1.23 3.51 -22.00
CA GLU A 82 -0.46 4.55 -22.70
C GLU A 82 -0.08 5.69 -21.74
N GLN A 83 -0.98 6.14 -20.86
CA GLN A 83 -0.67 7.13 -19.84
C GLN A 83 0.43 6.66 -18.88
N ILE A 84 0.33 5.43 -18.36
CA ILE A 84 1.38 4.81 -17.52
C ILE A 84 2.71 4.76 -18.27
N ARG A 85 2.70 4.47 -19.59
CA ARG A 85 3.92 4.47 -20.42
C ARG A 85 4.48 5.87 -20.67
N GLN A 86 3.63 6.87 -20.85
CA GLN A 86 4.06 8.26 -21.04
C GLN A 86 4.63 8.88 -19.76
N GLU A 87 4.12 8.47 -18.59
CA GLU A 87 4.68 8.85 -17.29
C GLU A 87 6.05 8.20 -17.04
N ARG A 88 6.26 6.96 -17.53
CA ARG A 88 7.57 6.27 -17.50
C ARG A 88 8.61 7.01 -18.35
N GLY A 89 9.34 7.93 -17.72
CA GLY A 89 10.42 8.71 -18.33
C GLY A 89 10.39 10.19 -17.96
N ARG A 90 9.30 10.67 -17.35
CA ARG A 90 9.25 12.03 -16.83
C ARG A 90 10.03 12.12 -15.52
N VAL A 91 11.07 12.95 -15.51
CA VAL A 91 11.77 13.31 -14.26
C VAL A 91 10.86 14.26 -13.49
N VAL A 92 10.26 13.76 -12.41
CA VAL A 92 9.53 14.55 -11.42
C VAL A 92 10.38 14.71 -10.17
N THR A 93 10.27 15.86 -9.51
CA THR A 93 10.92 16.09 -8.22
C THR A 93 10.47 15.02 -7.23
N PRO A 94 11.38 14.25 -6.62
CA PRO A 94 11.01 13.20 -5.67
C PRO A 94 10.35 13.81 -4.43
N LEU A 95 9.36 13.13 -3.88
CA LEU A 95 8.67 13.57 -2.66
C LEU A 95 9.64 13.62 -1.47
N LEU A 96 10.67 12.77 -1.48
CA LEU A 96 11.71 12.78 -0.43
C LEU A 96 12.64 13.99 -0.42
N ALA A 97 12.60 14.87 -1.42
CA ALA A 97 13.42 16.09 -1.43
C ALA A 97 13.13 16.99 -0.22
N HIS A 98 11.93 16.90 0.33
CA HIS A 98 11.48 17.67 1.49
C HIS A 98 10.89 16.76 2.58
N LEU A 99 11.59 15.66 2.92
CA LEU A 99 11.16 14.74 3.96
C LEU A 99 10.86 15.48 5.28
N PRO A 100 9.60 15.52 5.77
CA PRO A 100 9.27 16.21 7.00
C PRO A 100 9.76 15.45 8.24
N GLN A 101 9.61 16.06 9.42
CA GLN A 101 9.82 15.34 10.68
C GLN A 101 8.72 14.29 10.87
N LEU A 102 9.11 13.03 11.10
CA LEU A 102 8.19 11.88 11.18
C LEU A 102 8.01 11.33 12.60
N SER A 103 8.17 12.17 13.63
CA SER A 103 7.78 11.82 15.00
C SER A 103 6.25 11.75 15.16
N ALA A 104 5.51 12.42 14.28
CA ALA A 104 4.07 12.25 14.15
C ALA A 104 3.69 12.29 12.66
N PHE A 105 2.85 11.36 12.21
CA PHE A 105 2.44 11.26 10.81
C PHE A 105 1.12 10.48 10.67
N ILE A 106 0.54 10.54 9.49
CA ILE A 106 -0.64 9.79 9.08
C ILE A 106 -0.22 8.83 7.97
N ALA A 107 -0.19 7.52 8.23
CA ALA A 107 -0.11 6.54 7.14
C ALA A 107 -1.52 6.35 6.58
N PHE A 108 -1.70 6.48 5.27
CA PHE A 108 -2.99 6.36 4.61
C PHE A 108 -2.91 5.57 3.31
N ASP A 109 -4.04 5.00 2.93
CA ASP A 109 -4.25 4.21 1.72
C ASP A 109 -5.69 4.42 1.22
N LEU A 110 -5.85 4.53 -0.09
CA LEU A 110 -7.15 4.71 -0.74
C LEU A 110 -7.52 3.50 -1.60
N GLU A 111 -8.74 3.00 -1.41
CA GLU A 111 -9.33 2.10 -2.39
C GLU A 111 -10.16 2.90 -3.40
N THR A 112 -10.02 2.54 -4.67
CA THR A 112 -10.58 3.30 -5.80
C THR A 112 -11.21 2.36 -6.83
N THR A 113 -12.11 2.91 -7.66
CA THR A 113 -12.77 2.12 -8.72
C THR A 113 -11.88 1.82 -9.92
N GLY A 114 -10.68 2.40 -9.98
CA GLY A 114 -9.77 2.39 -11.11
C GLY A 114 -8.57 3.28 -10.85
N ILE A 115 -7.79 3.62 -11.88
CA ILE A 115 -6.49 4.30 -11.68
C ILE A 115 -6.45 5.77 -12.05
N ASN A 116 -7.52 6.32 -12.64
CA ASN A 116 -7.52 7.68 -13.15
C ASN A 116 -8.45 8.56 -12.30
N PRO A 117 -7.90 9.54 -11.54
CA PRO A 117 -8.67 10.33 -10.61
C PRO A 117 -9.76 11.19 -11.29
N GLU A 118 -9.61 11.54 -12.57
CA GLU A 118 -10.61 12.35 -13.29
C GLU A 118 -11.92 11.60 -13.55
N ARG A 119 -11.88 10.26 -13.59
CA ARG A 119 -13.01 9.42 -14.00
C ARG A 119 -13.37 8.32 -13.02
N ASP A 120 -12.45 7.94 -12.14
CA ASP A 120 -12.57 6.88 -11.16
C ASP A 120 -12.81 7.50 -9.77
N GLN A 121 -13.45 6.74 -8.87
CA GLN A 121 -13.93 7.26 -7.58
C GLN A 121 -13.18 6.61 -6.42
N ILE A 122 -12.96 7.36 -5.34
CA ILE A 122 -12.55 6.83 -4.04
C ILE A 122 -13.75 6.11 -3.43
N ILE A 123 -13.54 4.89 -2.94
CA ILE A 123 -14.56 4.05 -2.28
C ILE A 123 -14.23 3.72 -0.83
N GLN A 124 -12.99 3.94 -0.40
CA GLN A 124 -12.57 3.82 1.00
C GLN A 124 -11.38 4.73 1.28
N ILE A 125 -11.37 5.33 2.47
CA ILE A 125 -10.21 6.02 3.02
C ILE A 125 -9.82 5.32 4.31
N SER A 126 -8.64 4.70 4.31
CA SER A 126 -8.04 4.12 5.52
C SER A 126 -6.82 4.93 5.93
N ALA A 127 -6.64 5.12 7.23
CA ALA A 127 -5.46 5.76 7.78
C ALA A 127 -5.22 5.39 9.24
N VAL A 128 -3.95 5.45 9.64
CA VAL A 128 -3.52 5.35 11.04
C VAL A 128 -2.68 6.55 11.44
N ARG A 129 -3.02 7.15 12.58
CA ARG A 129 -2.24 8.23 13.20
C ARG A 129 -1.16 7.64 14.07
N MET A 130 0.09 7.95 13.73
CA MET A 130 1.26 7.53 14.47
C MET A 130 1.86 8.72 15.21
N VAL A 131 2.17 8.53 16.49
CA VAL A 131 2.94 9.49 17.30
C VAL A 131 3.98 8.68 18.06
N ASP A 132 5.25 9.09 17.93
CA ASP A 132 6.41 8.44 18.54
C ASP A 132 6.45 6.91 18.34
N GLY A 133 6.06 6.48 17.13
CA GLY A 133 6.07 5.09 16.72
C GLY A 133 4.88 4.26 17.20
N GLN A 134 3.82 4.87 17.76
CA GLN A 134 2.62 4.16 18.22
C GLN A 134 1.33 4.73 17.62
N PRO A 135 0.33 3.88 17.29
CA PRO A 135 -1.01 4.34 16.97
C PRO A 135 -1.59 5.14 18.13
N THR A 136 -1.97 6.40 17.87
CA THR A 136 -2.32 7.35 18.94
C THR A 136 -3.67 8.02 18.70
N ALA A 137 -4.58 7.82 19.65
CA ALA A 137 -5.83 8.55 19.74
C ALA A 137 -5.58 10.01 20.16
N LEU A 138 -6.39 10.95 19.66
CA LEU A 138 -6.25 12.38 19.95
C LEU A 138 -7.45 12.89 20.76
N PRO A 139 -7.23 13.54 21.91
CA PRO A 139 -8.32 14.16 22.66
C PRO A 139 -8.81 15.40 21.90
N ILE A 140 -10.12 15.52 21.71
CA ILE A 140 -10.76 16.66 21.03
C ILE A 140 -11.52 17.59 21.98
N GLY A 141 -11.45 17.31 23.29
CA GLY A 141 -12.12 18.07 24.35
C GLY A 141 -13.38 17.35 24.86
N ASN A 142 -13.97 17.82 25.95
CA ASN A 142 -15.21 17.29 26.55
C ASN A 142 -15.20 15.77 26.87
N GLY A 143 -14.03 15.16 27.02
CA GLY A 143 -13.88 13.73 27.23
C GLY A 143 -13.97 12.88 25.96
N GLU A 144 -14.08 13.50 24.79
CA GLU A 144 -14.12 12.82 23.49
C GLU A 144 -12.73 12.64 22.89
N TRP A 145 -12.58 11.54 22.14
CA TRP A 145 -11.34 11.14 21.50
C TRP A 145 -11.57 10.78 20.05
N LEU A 146 -10.69 11.26 19.18
CA LEU A 146 -10.52 10.67 17.86
C LEU A 146 -9.70 9.40 18.01
N THR A 147 -10.18 8.30 17.45
CA THR A 147 -9.46 7.03 17.35
C THR A 147 -8.13 7.19 16.62
N ALA A 148 -7.20 6.25 16.86
CA ALA A 148 -5.93 6.20 16.14
C ALA A 148 -6.09 5.74 14.69
N ILE A 149 -7.21 5.07 14.37
CA ILE A 149 -7.54 4.61 13.02
C ILE A 149 -8.72 5.42 12.49
N PHE A 150 -8.60 5.87 11.25
CA PHE A 150 -9.70 6.34 10.41
C PHE A 150 -9.93 5.27 9.34
N ASN A 151 -11.14 4.74 9.22
CA ASN A 151 -11.46 3.73 8.23
C ASN A 151 -12.92 3.90 7.81
N GLU A 152 -13.15 4.66 6.74
CA GLU A 152 -14.48 4.99 6.27
C GLU A 152 -14.65 4.62 4.80
N TYR A 153 -15.77 3.95 4.49
CA TYR A 153 -16.23 3.75 3.13
C TYR A 153 -16.84 5.04 2.59
N VAL A 154 -16.77 5.20 1.27
CA VAL A 154 -17.34 6.34 0.54
C VAL A 154 -18.42 5.83 -0.39
N ARG A 155 -19.59 6.45 -0.36
CA ARG A 155 -20.70 6.03 -1.21
C ARG A 155 -20.36 6.11 -2.69
N LEU A 156 -20.51 4.98 -3.37
CA LEU A 156 -20.29 4.89 -4.80
C LEU A 156 -21.46 5.54 -5.57
N GLU A 157 -21.17 6.59 -6.35
CA GLU A 157 -22.18 7.31 -7.10
C GLU A 157 -22.28 6.80 -8.55
N GLY A 158 -23.47 6.35 -8.94
CA GLY A 158 -23.86 6.17 -10.34
C GLY A 158 -23.14 5.06 -11.11
N ARG A 159 -22.39 4.18 -10.45
CA ARG A 159 -21.71 3.02 -11.07
C ARG A 159 -21.78 1.80 -10.13
N GLU A 160 -21.86 0.61 -10.69
CA GLU A 160 -21.60 -0.62 -9.94
C GLU A 160 -20.10 -0.88 -9.87
N LEU A 161 -19.64 -1.51 -8.78
CA LEU A 161 -18.25 -1.99 -8.71
C LEU A 161 -18.05 -3.11 -9.76
N PRO A 162 -17.03 -3.01 -10.63
CA PRO A 162 -16.65 -4.11 -11.50
C PRO A 162 -16.39 -5.37 -10.67
N TYR A 163 -16.83 -6.53 -11.16
CA TYR A 163 -16.72 -7.78 -10.41
C TYR A 163 -15.26 -8.13 -10.03
N GLY A 164 -14.29 -7.85 -10.91
CA GLY A 164 -12.87 -8.02 -10.60
C GLY A 164 -12.38 -7.16 -9.42
N LEU A 165 -12.89 -5.95 -9.31
CA LEU A 165 -12.61 -5.08 -8.17
C LEU A 165 -13.27 -5.61 -6.89
N LYS A 166 -14.50 -6.14 -6.98
CA LYS A 166 -15.15 -6.83 -5.86
C LYS A 166 -14.31 -7.99 -5.34
N VAL A 167 -13.72 -8.79 -6.23
CA VAL A 167 -12.80 -9.88 -5.85
C VAL A 167 -11.55 -9.32 -5.17
N LYS A 168 -10.90 -8.32 -5.78
CA LYS A 168 -9.66 -7.73 -5.24
C LYS A 168 -9.85 -7.15 -3.83
N LEU A 169 -10.98 -6.49 -3.60
CA LEU A 169 -11.30 -5.85 -2.33
C LEU A 169 -11.95 -6.82 -1.32
N GLY A 170 -12.07 -8.11 -1.65
CA GLY A 170 -12.68 -9.11 -0.77
C GLY A 170 -14.21 -9.02 -0.64
N PHE A 171 -14.90 -8.22 -1.46
CA PHE A 171 -16.36 -8.06 -1.43
C PHE A 171 -17.08 -9.36 -1.86
N THR A 172 -16.39 -10.27 -2.55
CA THR A 172 -16.95 -11.60 -2.87
C THR A 172 -17.04 -12.51 -1.65
N ASP A 173 -16.11 -12.37 -0.70
CA ASP A 173 -16.11 -13.10 0.56
C ASP A 173 -16.96 -12.39 1.62
N HIS A 174 -17.14 -11.08 1.45
CA HIS A 174 -17.90 -10.18 2.33
C HIS A 174 -18.95 -9.35 1.56
N PRO A 175 -20.02 -9.98 1.03
CA PRO A 175 -21.05 -9.29 0.26
C PRO A 175 -21.78 -8.18 1.05
N GLU A 176 -21.78 -8.25 2.38
CA GLU A 176 -22.30 -7.20 3.28
C GLU A 176 -21.58 -5.84 3.14
N TRP A 177 -20.34 -5.83 2.60
CA TRP A 177 -19.61 -4.59 2.37
C TRP A 177 -20.18 -3.79 1.20
N GLU A 178 -20.89 -4.42 0.26
CA GLU A 178 -21.61 -3.70 -0.80
C GLU A 178 -22.75 -2.86 -0.23
N GLU A 179 -23.50 -3.40 0.72
CA GLU A 179 -24.56 -2.65 1.39
C GLU A 179 -23.97 -1.52 2.24
N THR A 180 -22.86 -1.78 2.93
CA THR A 180 -22.10 -0.76 3.67
C THR A 180 -21.65 0.37 2.75
N LEU A 181 -21.15 0.04 1.55
CA LEU A 181 -20.74 1.03 0.56
C LEU A 181 -21.93 1.86 0.03
N GLN A 182 -23.10 1.25 -0.18
CA GLN A 182 -24.30 1.98 -0.62
C GLN A 182 -24.86 2.90 0.46
N GLN A 183 -24.74 2.50 1.73
CA GLN A 183 -25.22 3.25 2.89
C GLN A 183 -24.19 4.25 3.42
N ALA A 184 -22.96 4.22 2.92
CA ALA A 184 -21.91 5.13 3.31
C ALA A 184 -22.28 6.60 3.03
N ASP A 185 -21.53 7.50 3.65
CA ASP A 185 -21.65 8.94 3.42
C ASP A 185 -21.06 9.35 2.07
N SER A 186 -21.39 10.55 1.62
CA SER A 186 -20.80 11.11 0.40
C SER A 186 -19.30 11.34 0.56
N LEU A 187 -18.56 11.32 -0.55
CA LEU A 187 -17.14 11.66 -0.57
C LEU A 187 -16.86 13.00 0.14
N ARG A 188 -17.71 13.99 -0.07
CA ARG A 188 -17.58 15.32 0.54
C ARG A 188 -17.60 15.26 2.08
N GLU A 189 -18.52 14.49 2.65
CA GLU A 189 -18.68 14.35 4.10
C GLU A 189 -17.50 13.59 4.72
N VAL A 190 -17.11 12.48 4.10
CA VAL A 190 -15.95 11.67 4.53
C VAL A 190 -14.67 12.50 4.47
N LEU A 191 -14.45 13.29 3.42
CA LEU A 191 -13.28 14.17 3.30
C LEU A 191 -13.25 15.27 4.37
N HIS A 192 -14.39 15.84 4.73
CA HIS A 192 -14.43 16.82 5.83
C HIS A 192 -14.00 16.18 7.15
N ARG A 193 -14.47 14.97 7.45
CA ARG A 193 -14.04 14.22 8.64
C ARG A 193 -12.58 13.85 8.57
N PHE A 194 -12.11 13.33 7.43
CA PHE A 194 -10.72 12.95 7.23
C PHE A 194 -9.77 14.13 7.38
N ARG A 195 -10.09 15.30 6.79
CA ARG A 195 -9.31 16.54 6.95
C ARG A 195 -9.19 16.97 8.41
N LEU A 196 -10.31 16.96 9.15
CA LEU A 196 -10.31 17.30 10.57
C LEU A 196 -9.51 16.29 11.41
N TRP A 197 -9.64 15.01 11.07
CA TRP A 197 -8.95 13.92 11.76
C TRP A 197 -7.44 13.90 11.48
N ALA A 198 -7.02 14.11 10.23
CA ALA A 198 -5.61 14.12 9.82
C ALA A 198 -4.87 15.37 10.31
N GLY A 199 -5.57 16.51 10.39
CA GLY A 199 -4.98 17.77 10.84
C GLY A 199 -3.89 18.26 9.88
N GLN A 200 -2.74 18.66 10.43
CA GLN A 200 -1.59 19.17 9.65
C GLN A 200 -0.39 18.20 9.68
N MET A 201 -0.63 16.94 10.06
CA MET A 201 0.43 15.94 10.11
C MET A 201 0.87 15.55 8.69
N PRO A 202 2.16 15.19 8.50
CA PRO A 202 2.62 14.58 7.26
C PRO A 202 1.78 13.37 6.88
N LEU A 203 1.49 13.24 5.59
CA LEU A 203 0.79 12.09 5.02
C LEU A 203 1.81 11.14 4.38
N VAL A 204 1.75 9.88 4.76
CA VAL A 204 2.63 8.81 4.31
C VAL A 204 1.79 7.81 3.54
N ALA A 205 2.17 7.51 2.30
CA ALA A 205 1.55 6.49 1.47
C ALA A 205 2.62 5.62 0.79
N HIS A 206 2.19 4.55 0.13
CA HIS A 206 3.06 3.70 -0.67
C HIS A 206 2.74 3.91 -2.14
N ASN A 207 3.73 4.30 -2.97
CA ASN A 207 3.45 4.84 -4.30
C ASN A 207 2.55 6.09 -4.21
N ALA A 208 2.89 6.97 -3.27
CA ALA A 208 2.04 8.04 -2.74
C ALA A 208 1.44 8.99 -3.79
N ARG A 209 2.06 9.12 -4.97
CA ARG A 209 1.51 9.94 -6.06
C ARG A 209 0.15 9.44 -6.54
N PHE A 210 -0.07 8.13 -6.50
CA PHE A 210 -1.36 7.53 -6.84
C PHE A 210 -2.45 8.04 -5.90
N ASP A 211 -2.36 7.73 -4.61
CA ASP A 211 -3.34 8.12 -3.60
C ASP A 211 -3.47 9.64 -3.50
N HIS A 212 -2.35 10.36 -3.58
CA HIS A 212 -2.36 11.81 -3.56
C HIS A 212 -3.10 12.40 -4.76
N SER A 213 -2.99 11.84 -5.97
CA SER A 213 -3.70 12.39 -7.13
C SER A 213 -5.22 12.32 -6.96
N PHE A 214 -5.73 11.20 -6.44
CA PHE A 214 -7.14 11.03 -6.07
C PHE A 214 -7.53 11.97 -4.93
N LEU A 215 -6.75 11.97 -3.84
CA LEU A 215 -7.03 12.79 -2.67
C LEU A 215 -7.02 14.28 -3.00
N GLN A 216 -6.07 14.75 -3.81
CA GLN A 216 -5.93 16.15 -4.21
C GLN A 216 -7.11 16.61 -5.05
N GLN A 217 -7.53 15.80 -6.03
CA GLN A 217 -8.70 16.11 -6.84
C GLN A 217 -9.97 16.17 -5.98
N ALA A 218 -10.14 15.20 -5.07
CA ALA A 218 -11.29 15.15 -4.20
C ALA A 218 -11.28 16.29 -3.16
N ALA A 219 -10.11 16.61 -2.59
CA ALA A 219 -9.90 17.68 -1.63
C ALA A 219 -10.20 19.08 -2.22
N ALA A 220 -9.98 19.28 -3.53
CA ALA A 220 -10.34 20.51 -4.22
C ALA A 220 -11.85 20.80 -4.15
N THR A 221 -12.70 19.78 -4.04
CA THR A 221 -14.17 19.96 -3.92
C THR A 221 -14.62 20.56 -2.58
N ILE A 222 -13.74 20.53 -1.56
CA ILE A 222 -13.98 21.06 -0.22
C ILE A 222 -12.97 22.16 0.17
N ASP A 223 -12.33 22.79 -0.82
CA ASP A 223 -11.32 23.83 -0.63
C ASP A 223 -10.21 23.39 0.36
N TRP A 224 -9.80 22.12 0.26
CA TRP A 224 -8.67 21.60 1.03
C TRP A 224 -7.45 21.47 0.14
N TYR A 225 -6.42 22.24 0.47
CA TYR A 225 -5.11 22.18 -0.18
C TYR A 225 -4.16 21.29 0.61
N ILE A 226 -3.58 20.29 -0.06
CA ILE A 226 -2.57 19.39 0.50
C ILE A 226 -1.24 19.76 -0.15
N ALA A 227 -0.29 20.22 0.65
CA ALA A 227 1.04 20.57 0.14
C ALA A 227 1.84 19.30 -0.17
N GLU A 228 2.50 19.24 -1.33
CA GLU A 228 3.37 18.11 -1.68
C GLU A 228 4.51 17.91 -0.66
N THR A 229 4.98 18.98 -0.01
CA THR A 229 6.00 18.91 1.06
C THR A 229 5.52 18.20 2.32
N ALA A 230 4.22 17.92 2.45
CA ALA A 230 3.66 17.12 3.52
C ALA A 230 3.53 15.64 3.15
N LEU A 231 3.84 15.25 1.91
CA LEU A 231 3.73 13.87 1.43
C LEU A 231 5.06 13.11 1.57
N VAL A 232 4.96 11.84 1.94
CA VAL A 232 6.09 10.92 1.97
C VAL A 232 5.71 9.65 1.23
N ASP A 233 6.55 9.26 0.28
CA ASP A 233 6.42 8.00 -0.44
C ASP A 233 7.38 6.96 0.11
N THR A 234 6.83 5.90 0.70
CA THR A 234 7.63 4.77 1.20
C THR A 234 8.25 3.95 0.09
N MET A 235 7.72 3.98 -1.13
CA MET A 235 8.34 3.33 -2.28
C MET A 235 9.64 4.05 -2.69
N GLU A 236 9.65 5.39 -2.67
CA GLU A 236 10.89 6.16 -2.89
C GLU A 236 11.94 5.82 -1.82
N LEU A 237 11.53 5.69 -0.54
CA LEU A 237 12.44 5.27 0.54
C LEU A 237 12.94 3.84 0.34
N ALA A 238 12.08 2.93 -0.10
CA ALA A 238 12.46 1.55 -0.39
C ALA A 238 13.48 1.46 -1.52
N CYS A 239 13.30 2.24 -2.60
CA CYS A 239 14.28 2.37 -3.68
C CYS A 239 15.64 2.86 -3.18
N LEU A 240 15.67 3.81 -2.24
CA LEU A 240 16.92 4.27 -1.63
C LEU A 240 17.54 3.23 -0.70
N ALA A 241 16.73 2.56 0.14
CA ALA A 241 17.19 1.58 1.11
C ALA A 241 17.72 0.30 0.44
N ARG A 242 16.95 -0.23 -0.51
CA ARG A 242 17.14 -1.54 -1.14
C ARG A 242 16.90 -1.45 -2.66
N PRO A 243 17.76 -0.73 -3.39
CA PRO A 243 17.65 -0.65 -4.85
C PRO A 243 17.76 -2.03 -5.52
N ASP A 244 18.34 -3.01 -4.82
CA ASP A 244 18.59 -4.39 -5.25
C ASP A 244 17.37 -5.31 -5.37
N LEU A 245 16.16 -4.82 -5.09
CA LEU A 245 14.96 -5.64 -5.10
C LEU A 245 14.29 -5.71 -6.48
N ASP A 246 13.79 -6.89 -6.82
CA ASP A 246 13.02 -7.13 -8.04
C ASP A 246 11.59 -6.56 -7.96
N SER A 247 11.10 -6.29 -6.74
CA SER A 247 9.74 -5.81 -6.48
C SER A 247 9.72 -4.88 -5.28
N PHE A 248 9.09 -3.72 -5.48
CA PHE A 248 8.85 -2.72 -4.43
C PHE A 248 7.41 -2.69 -3.95
N ARG A 249 6.58 -3.69 -4.31
CA ARG A 249 5.22 -3.81 -3.76
C ARG A 249 5.24 -3.92 -2.24
N LEU A 250 4.22 -3.36 -1.58
CA LEU A 250 4.12 -3.31 -0.12
C LEU A 250 4.28 -4.69 0.52
N GLU A 251 3.67 -5.74 -0.05
CA GLU A 251 3.70 -7.11 0.49
C GLU A 251 5.11 -7.71 0.43
N ALA A 252 5.82 -7.45 -0.68
CA ALA A 252 7.20 -7.90 -0.87
C ALA A 252 8.12 -7.19 0.14
N LEU A 253 7.96 -5.88 0.30
CA LEU A 253 8.72 -5.09 1.27
C LEU A 253 8.42 -5.52 2.70
N ALA A 254 7.15 -5.67 3.08
CA ALA A 254 6.74 -6.12 4.41
C ALA A 254 7.45 -7.42 4.78
N LYS A 255 7.43 -8.42 3.89
CA LYS A 255 8.15 -9.68 4.09
C LYS A 255 9.65 -9.51 4.25
N ILE A 256 10.29 -8.71 3.39
CA ILE A 256 11.75 -8.45 3.44
C ILE A 256 12.16 -7.78 4.75
N PHE A 257 11.30 -6.90 5.28
CA PHE A 257 11.54 -6.13 6.49
C PHE A 257 10.97 -6.78 7.77
N GLY A 258 10.59 -8.06 7.71
CA GLY A 258 10.14 -8.82 8.89
C GLY A 258 8.78 -8.38 9.42
N ILE A 259 7.90 -7.88 8.54
CA ILE A 259 6.49 -7.55 8.82
C ILE A 259 5.63 -8.63 8.15
N ALA A 260 5.58 -9.80 8.77
CA ALA A 260 4.78 -10.93 8.32
C ALA A 260 4.39 -11.80 9.52
N ALA A 261 3.41 -12.68 9.34
CA ALA A 261 2.98 -13.62 10.38
C ALA A 261 4.18 -14.39 10.97
N GLY A 262 4.32 -14.34 12.30
CA GLY A 262 5.42 -15.00 13.03
C GLY A 262 6.73 -14.20 13.12
N GLU A 263 6.83 -13.05 12.47
CA GLU A 263 7.96 -12.12 12.59
C GLU A 263 7.68 -11.01 13.60
N SER A 264 8.72 -10.35 14.10
CA SER A 264 8.58 -9.30 15.14
C SER A 264 7.75 -8.10 14.68
N GLY A 265 7.93 -7.64 13.44
CA GLY A 265 7.11 -6.58 12.86
C GLY A 265 5.68 -7.02 12.56
N GLY A 266 5.47 -8.31 12.31
CA GLY A 266 4.12 -8.85 12.19
C GLY A 266 3.38 -8.83 13.53
N ALA A 267 4.05 -9.27 14.60
CA ALA A 267 3.49 -9.25 15.95
C ALA A 267 3.13 -7.83 16.41
N GLU A 268 3.94 -6.83 16.02
CA GLU A 268 3.66 -5.41 16.26
C GLU A 268 2.36 -4.96 15.56
N VAL A 269 2.22 -5.26 14.27
CA VAL A 269 1.01 -4.93 13.49
C VAL A 269 -0.24 -5.64 14.04
N GLU A 270 -0.12 -6.92 14.40
CA GLU A 270 -1.20 -7.70 15.01
C GLU A 270 -1.65 -7.11 16.36
N ALA A 271 -0.70 -6.67 17.19
CA ALA A 271 -0.98 -6.03 18.46
C ALA A 271 -1.73 -4.71 18.25
N TRP A 272 -1.26 -3.86 17.34
CA TRP A 272 -1.95 -2.61 16.98
C TRP A 272 -3.35 -2.86 16.46
N ALA A 273 -3.52 -3.81 15.53
CA ALA A 273 -4.83 -4.17 15.00
C ALA A 273 -5.80 -4.56 16.13
N LYS A 274 -5.35 -5.40 17.07
CA LYS A 274 -6.14 -5.82 18.23
C LYS A 274 -6.49 -4.65 19.17
N GLU A 275 -5.50 -3.83 19.52
CA GLU A 275 -5.68 -2.69 20.43
C GLU A 275 -6.63 -1.63 19.87
N GLN A 276 -6.58 -1.42 18.56
CA GLN A 276 -7.46 -0.47 17.86
C GLN A 276 -8.79 -1.08 17.42
N GLY A 277 -9.08 -2.33 17.80
CA GLY A 277 -10.37 -2.98 17.55
C GLY A 277 -10.63 -3.38 16.09
N VAL A 278 -9.58 -3.68 15.31
CA VAL A 278 -9.71 -4.17 13.93
C VAL A 278 -10.21 -5.63 13.96
N VAL A 279 -11.47 -5.84 13.56
CA VAL A 279 -12.22 -7.09 13.78
C VAL A 279 -11.86 -8.22 12.79
N ALA A 280 -11.25 -7.89 11.64
CA ALA A 280 -10.99 -8.83 10.54
C ALA A 280 -9.54 -8.82 10.04
N PHE A 281 -8.57 -8.66 10.94
CA PHE A 281 -7.16 -8.68 10.56
C PHE A 281 -6.75 -10.06 10.02
N SER A 282 -6.20 -10.10 8.80
CA SER A 282 -5.59 -11.31 8.24
C SER A 282 -4.40 -10.94 7.36
N TRP A 283 -3.30 -11.68 7.53
CA TRP A 283 -2.13 -11.61 6.64
C TRP A 283 -2.41 -12.13 5.23
N THR A 284 -3.48 -12.90 5.03
CA THR A 284 -3.92 -13.31 3.69
C THR A 284 -4.74 -12.23 2.99
N GLY A 285 -5.11 -11.16 3.71
CA GLY A 285 -5.94 -10.05 3.23
C GLY A 285 -5.11 -8.81 2.87
N PHE A 286 -3.99 -8.96 2.17
CA PHE A 286 -3.42 -7.84 1.44
C PHE A 286 -4.48 -7.32 0.44
N HIS A 287 -4.61 -5.99 0.29
CA HIS A 287 -5.78 -5.29 -0.30
C HIS A 287 -6.97 -5.10 0.66
N ASN A 288 -6.71 -5.17 1.97
CA ASN A 288 -7.57 -4.51 2.95
C ASN A 288 -6.84 -3.24 3.40
N ALA A 289 -7.35 -2.08 2.98
CA ALA A 289 -6.72 -0.80 3.23
C ALA A 289 -6.38 -0.54 4.72
N VAL A 290 -7.13 -1.09 5.69
CA VAL A 290 -6.77 -0.93 7.12
C VAL A 290 -5.53 -1.74 7.51
N VAL A 291 -5.34 -2.92 6.91
CA VAL A 291 -4.15 -3.75 7.12
C VAL A 291 -2.94 -3.07 6.46
N ASP A 292 -3.13 -2.58 5.24
CA ASP A 292 -2.06 -1.95 4.45
C ASP A 292 -1.51 -0.69 5.15
N VAL A 293 -2.37 0.15 5.76
CA VAL A 293 -1.87 1.32 6.53
C VAL A 293 -1.13 0.95 7.80
N LEU A 294 -1.48 -0.15 8.48
CA LEU A 294 -0.76 -0.63 9.66
C LEU A 294 0.60 -1.22 9.27
N VAL A 295 0.64 -2.01 8.20
CA VAL A 295 1.89 -2.53 7.62
C VAL A 295 2.78 -1.38 7.17
N LEU A 296 2.22 -0.38 6.50
CA LEU A 296 2.92 0.82 6.06
C LEU A 296 3.51 1.60 7.24
N ALA A 297 2.74 1.79 8.32
CA ALA A 297 3.19 2.45 9.54
C ALA A 297 4.36 1.70 10.20
N ALA A 298 4.33 0.36 10.21
CA ALA A 298 5.45 -0.46 10.69
C ALA A 298 6.66 -0.43 9.74
N LEU A 299 6.43 -0.32 8.43
CA LEU A 299 7.48 -0.33 7.41
C LEU A 299 8.31 0.96 7.41
N LEU A 300 7.67 2.12 7.56
CA LEU A 300 8.32 3.43 7.50
C LEU A 300 9.59 3.56 8.38
N PRO A 301 9.57 3.28 9.71
CA PRO A 301 10.77 3.40 10.53
C PRO A 301 11.88 2.43 10.12
N ARG A 302 11.52 1.24 9.59
CA ARG A 302 12.47 0.24 9.10
C ARG A 302 13.17 0.73 7.83
N LEU A 303 12.43 1.36 6.93
CA LEU A 303 12.98 1.99 5.72
C LEU A 303 13.91 3.17 6.06
N LEU A 304 13.50 4.06 6.97
CA LEU A 304 14.33 5.18 7.42
C LEU A 304 15.64 4.67 8.03
N SER A 305 15.57 3.64 8.89
CA SER A 305 16.76 3.01 9.48
C SER A 305 17.68 2.40 8.42
N ALA A 306 17.12 1.66 7.46
CA ALA A 306 17.89 1.05 6.39
C ALA A 306 18.56 2.08 5.47
N CYS A 307 17.87 3.18 5.13
CA CYS A 307 18.45 4.32 4.43
C CYS A 307 19.61 4.92 5.23
N GLY A 308 19.39 5.28 6.49
CA GLY A 308 20.42 5.89 7.34
C GLY A 308 21.67 5.01 7.45
N GLN A 309 21.50 3.70 7.65
CA GLN A 309 22.62 2.76 7.69
C GLN A 309 23.36 2.66 6.36
N ARG A 310 22.64 2.52 5.24
CA ARG A 310 23.23 2.41 3.90
C ARG A 310 24.14 3.59 3.60
N PHE A 311 23.65 4.81 3.81
CA PHE A 311 24.42 6.02 3.53
C PHE A 311 25.56 6.19 4.53
N THR A 312 25.37 5.91 5.83
CA THR A 312 26.43 5.99 6.83
C THR A 312 27.59 5.02 6.55
N GLN A 313 27.29 3.83 6.01
CA GLN A 313 28.30 2.81 5.68
C GLN A 313 29.05 3.10 4.36
N GLN A 314 28.58 4.06 3.57
CA GLN A 314 29.14 4.37 2.25
C GLN A 314 29.47 5.86 2.15
N PRO A 315 30.69 6.29 2.56
CA PRO A 315 31.05 7.70 2.66
C PRO A 315 30.79 8.52 1.39
N GLY A 316 31.08 7.96 0.22
CA GLY A 316 30.82 8.69 -1.03
C GLY A 316 29.34 8.85 -1.36
N LEU A 317 28.50 7.89 -1.01
CA LEU A 317 27.04 8.06 -1.13
C LEU A 317 26.50 9.05 -0.09
N ALA A 318 27.03 9.05 1.13
CA ALA A 318 26.69 10.05 2.15
C ALA A 318 27.01 11.46 1.66
N TRP A 319 28.21 11.68 1.11
CA TRP A 319 28.61 12.96 0.54
C TRP A 319 27.62 13.40 -0.56
N LEU A 320 27.33 12.51 -1.52
CA LEU A 320 26.42 12.82 -2.62
C LEU A 320 25.00 13.13 -2.13
N LEU A 321 24.52 12.43 -1.10
CA LEU A 321 23.24 12.71 -0.47
C LEU A 321 23.21 14.10 0.18
N HIS A 322 24.29 14.51 0.87
CA HIS A 322 24.40 15.86 1.45
C HIS A 322 24.45 16.96 0.39
N VAL A 323 25.10 16.71 -0.75
CA VAL A 323 25.18 17.67 -1.86
C VAL A 323 23.83 17.83 -2.56
N LEU A 324 23.15 16.72 -2.87
CA LEU A 324 21.92 16.74 -3.66
C LEU A 324 20.66 16.97 -2.81
N LEU A 325 20.61 16.38 -1.62
CA LEU A 325 19.41 16.31 -0.76
C LEU A 325 19.79 16.55 0.73
N PRO A 326 20.34 17.72 1.09
CA PRO A 326 20.84 18.00 2.45
C PRO A 326 19.78 17.85 3.54
N HIS A 327 18.52 18.17 3.22
CA HIS A 327 17.42 18.01 4.17
C HIS A 327 17.17 16.53 4.49
N LEU A 328 17.12 15.69 3.46
CA LEU A 328 16.94 14.24 3.61
C LEU A 328 18.12 13.63 4.40
N ALA A 329 19.36 14.02 4.10
CA ALA A 329 20.54 13.55 4.82
C ALA A 329 20.43 13.84 6.33
N THR A 330 19.96 15.04 6.68
CA THR A 330 19.73 15.46 8.07
C THR A 330 18.66 14.61 8.75
N GLN A 331 17.51 14.41 8.08
CA GLN A 331 16.41 13.61 8.63
C GLN A 331 16.76 12.14 8.81
N LEU A 332 17.60 11.59 7.92
CA LEU A 332 18.10 10.21 8.03
C LEU A 332 19.23 10.05 9.06
N GLY A 333 19.72 11.15 9.66
CA GLY A 333 20.83 11.12 10.61
C GLY A 333 22.17 10.73 9.99
N VAL A 334 22.35 10.95 8.68
CA VAL A 334 23.58 10.62 7.96
C VAL A 334 24.64 11.70 8.23
N PRO A 335 25.82 11.36 8.77
CA PRO A 335 26.85 12.35 9.04
C PRO A 335 27.43 12.93 7.73
N PRO A 336 27.83 14.22 7.71
CA PRO A 336 28.57 14.77 6.58
C PRO A 336 29.93 14.06 6.45
N THR A 337 30.41 13.96 5.22
CA THR A 337 31.67 13.28 4.87
C THR A 337 32.52 14.19 3.99
N GLU A 338 33.80 13.85 3.82
CA GLU A 338 34.74 14.62 3.01
C GLU A 338 34.37 14.60 1.52
N ASP A 339 34.86 15.59 0.78
CA ASP A 339 34.63 15.72 -0.66
C ASP A 339 35.16 14.51 -1.43
N VAL A 340 34.40 14.10 -2.45
CA VAL A 340 34.75 12.97 -3.32
C VAL A 340 34.98 13.44 -4.75
N ASP A 341 36.17 13.17 -5.28
CA ASP A 341 36.58 13.60 -6.63
C ASP A 341 35.88 12.81 -7.75
N ASP A 342 35.51 11.54 -7.53
CA ASP A 342 34.89 10.65 -8.53
C ASP A 342 33.35 10.60 -8.44
N VAL A 343 32.70 11.74 -8.72
CA VAL A 343 31.23 11.83 -8.74
C VAL A 343 30.60 10.86 -9.75
N ALA A 344 31.25 10.65 -10.91
CA ALA A 344 30.75 9.74 -11.94
C ALA A 344 30.75 8.28 -11.47
N GLY A 345 31.80 7.85 -10.77
CA GLY A 345 31.88 6.56 -10.11
C GLY A 345 30.82 6.38 -9.02
N LEU A 346 30.51 7.42 -8.25
CA LEU A 346 29.44 7.39 -7.24
C LEU A 346 28.05 7.26 -7.84
N ILE A 347 27.75 8.03 -8.91
CA ILE A 347 26.50 7.89 -9.65
C ILE A 347 26.39 6.47 -10.21
N LYS A 348 27.49 5.93 -10.74
CA LYS A 348 27.52 4.54 -11.20
C LYS A 348 27.23 3.59 -10.03
N GLN A 349 27.83 3.74 -8.86
CA GLN A 349 27.56 2.89 -7.68
C GLN A 349 26.11 2.98 -7.18
N LEU A 350 25.48 4.16 -7.25
CA LEU A 350 24.03 4.30 -6.96
C LEU A 350 23.19 3.43 -7.90
N VAL A 351 23.56 3.41 -9.19
CA VAL A 351 22.81 2.69 -10.24
C VAL A 351 23.24 1.22 -10.33
N THR A 352 24.50 0.89 -10.00
CA THR A 352 25.10 -0.44 -10.06
C THR A 352 25.23 -1.01 -8.65
N MET A 353 24.08 -1.45 -8.15
CA MET A 353 23.85 -2.30 -6.98
C MET A 353 25.09 -2.85 -6.27
N VAL A 354 25.39 -2.30 -5.08
CA VAL A 354 25.99 -3.09 -4.00
C VAL A 354 24.86 -3.40 -3.00
N PRO A 355 24.48 -4.68 -2.81
CA PRO A 355 23.45 -5.05 -1.85
C PRO A 355 23.91 -4.69 -0.44
N VAL A 356 22.99 -4.12 0.36
CA VAL A 356 23.21 -4.01 1.81
C VAL A 356 23.03 -5.42 2.38
N THR A 357 24.09 -5.98 2.95
CA THR A 357 24.05 -7.30 3.58
C THR A 357 23.23 -7.22 4.86
N ALA A 358 22.03 -7.81 4.81
CA ALA A 358 21.01 -7.95 5.85
C ALA A 358 20.26 -6.66 6.24
N VAL A 359 18.93 -6.79 6.34
CA VAL A 359 18.08 -5.77 6.98
C VAL A 359 18.39 -5.83 8.48
N PRO A 360 18.85 -4.73 9.10
CA PRO A 360 19.09 -4.69 10.53
C PRO A 360 17.76 -4.95 11.27
N PRO A 361 17.74 -5.78 12.33
CA PRO A 361 16.60 -5.75 13.24
C PRO A 361 16.45 -4.32 13.75
N LEU A 362 15.21 -3.81 13.81
CA LEU A 362 14.98 -2.61 14.62
C LEU A 362 15.48 -2.95 16.03
N THR A 363 16.50 -2.23 16.50
CA THR A 363 16.62 -2.05 17.95
C THR A 363 15.30 -1.44 18.39
N PRO A 364 14.54 -2.08 19.30
CA PRO A 364 13.27 -1.54 19.77
C PRO A 364 13.50 -0.07 20.15
N PRO A 365 12.58 0.86 19.80
CA PRO A 365 12.81 2.25 20.08
C PRO A 365 12.81 2.42 21.59
N TYR A 366 14.02 2.51 22.14
CA TYR A 366 14.32 2.91 23.51
C TYR A 366 13.72 1.98 24.59
N PRO A 367 14.34 1.91 25.79
CA PRO A 367 13.57 1.47 26.94
C PRO A 367 12.31 2.35 27.01
N LEU A 368 11.18 1.78 27.43
CA LEU A 368 10.04 2.50 27.97
C LEU A 368 10.57 3.50 29.02
N ARG A 369 11.02 4.67 28.59
CA ARG A 369 11.33 5.76 29.50
C ARG A 369 9.95 6.23 29.90
N GLN A 370 9.57 5.86 31.12
CA GLN A 370 8.59 6.59 31.90
C GLN A 370 9.11 8.03 32.06
N HIS A 371 9.07 8.82 30.98
CA HIS A 371 9.21 10.26 31.07
C HIS A 371 7.81 10.77 31.33
N GLY A 372 7.56 11.08 32.60
CA GLY A 372 6.35 11.73 33.04
C GLY A 372 6.02 12.92 32.14
N PHE A 373 4.73 13.07 31.86
CA PHE A 373 4.13 14.18 31.16
C PHE A 373 4.83 15.52 31.50
N GLY A 374 5.65 15.99 30.58
CA GLY A 374 6.39 17.25 30.68
C GLY A 374 6.10 18.12 29.47
N SER A 375 5.01 18.89 29.55
CA SER A 375 4.78 20.19 28.90
C SER A 375 5.52 20.47 27.58
N SER A 376 4.99 20.01 26.44
CA SER A 376 5.33 20.59 25.13
C SER A 376 4.16 20.61 24.13
N LEU A 377 2.92 20.37 24.59
CA LEU A 377 1.69 20.50 23.79
C LEU A 377 1.22 21.95 23.58
N GLN A 378 1.97 22.96 24.03
CA GLN A 378 1.58 24.37 23.90
C GLN A 378 1.86 25.03 22.54
N ARG A 379 2.41 24.32 21.54
CA ARG A 379 2.75 24.93 20.23
C ARG A 379 1.64 24.94 19.18
N TRP A 380 0.47 24.34 19.45
CA TRP A 380 -0.59 24.16 18.43
C TRP A 380 -1.86 24.99 18.67
N PHE A 381 -1.87 25.90 19.66
CA PHE A 381 -2.98 26.83 19.87
C PHE A 381 -2.44 28.26 20.05
N PRO A 382 -2.83 29.24 19.21
CA PRO A 382 -2.68 30.64 19.61
C PRO A 382 -3.60 30.87 20.81
N ALA A 383 -3.02 31.27 21.94
CA ALA A 383 -3.77 31.68 23.12
C ALA A 383 -4.75 32.81 22.73
N LYS A 384 -6.04 32.58 22.93
CA LYS A 384 -7.03 33.67 22.91
C LYS A 384 -6.89 34.46 24.21
N ALA A 385 -6.65 35.76 24.06
CA ALA A 385 -6.89 36.77 25.09
C ALA A 385 -8.40 36.97 25.31
#